data_AF-A0A1Y0H0Q5-F1
#
_entry.id   AF-A0A1Y0H0Q5-F1
#
_cell.length_a   1.000
_cell.length_b   1.000
_cell.length_c   1.000
_cell.angle_alpha   90.00
_cell.angle_beta   90.00
_cell.angle_gamma   90.00
#
_symmetry.space_group_name_H-M   'P 1'
#
loop_
_entity.id
_entity.type
_entity.pdbx_description
1 polymer ?
#
loop_
_entity_poly.entity_id
_entity_poly.type
_entity_poly.pdbx_seq_one_letter_code
_entity_poly.pdbx_strand_id
1 'polypeptide(L)'
;MNCPRCGKHNEQEARFCTKCGLNFSEYRAKQAGPAADSEFCYRHPKVSTNLTCGRCNKPVCTDCVIIGPAGPRCPDCSKSTTPFRPAAVGLEAKRMARSVTSRGPFAWYYILIIIVVLGGFLRGCTSIFTHNQPSSSNQVKKKTTKS
;
A
#
# COMPACT_ATOMS: atom_id res chain seq x y z
N MET A 1 -11.63 -29.31 29.97
CA MET A 1 -11.09 -28.92 28.63
C MET A 1 -10.69 -27.46 28.62
N ASN A 2 -9.59 -27.10 27.96
CA ASN A 2 -9.11 -25.72 27.89
C ASN A 2 -9.71 -24.96 26.70
N CYS A 3 -10.06 -23.71 26.91
CA CYS A 3 -10.56 -22.85 25.84
C CYS A 3 -9.43 -22.46 24.87
N PRO A 4 -9.54 -22.72 23.55
CA PRO A 4 -8.50 -22.36 22.57
C PRO A 4 -8.35 -20.85 22.36
N ARG A 5 -9.33 -20.05 22.80
CA ARG A 5 -9.30 -18.59 22.70
C ARG A 5 -8.64 -17.91 23.90
N CYS A 6 -8.77 -18.45 25.11
CA CYS A 6 -8.32 -17.76 26.33
C CYS A 6 -7.60 -18.67 27.36
N GLY A 7 -7.42 -19.96 27.07
CA GLY A 7 -6.71 -20.93 27.90
C GLY A 7 -7.41 -21.39 29.16
N LYS A 8 -8.56 -20.81 29.57
CA LYS A 8 -9.26 -21.19 30.81
C LYS A 8 -9.70 -22.66 30.79
N HIS A 9 -9.47 -23.35 31.90
CA HIS A 9 -10.02 -24.68 32.13
C HIS A 9 -11.53 -24.61 32.39
N ASN A 10 -12.28 -25.44 31.68
CA ASN A 10 -13.72 -25.60 31.81
C ASN A 10 -14.04 -27.08 32.05
N GLU A 11 -15.20 -27.35 32.63
CA GLU A 11 -15.73 -28.72 32.80
C GLU A 11 -15.95 -29.39 31.44
N GLN A 12 -15.86 -30.72 31.39
CA GLN A 12 -15.73 -31.48 30.15
C GLN A 12 -16.96 -31.37 29.21
N GLU A 13 -18.11 -30.95 29.73
CA GLU A 13 -19.39 -30.82 29.02
C GLU A 13 -19.84 -29.37 28.80
N ALA A 14 -19.04 -28.37 29.20
CA ALA A 14 -19.45 -26.99 29.11
C ALA A 14 -19.67 -26.54 27.64
N ARG A 15 -20.88 -26.09 27.30
CA ARG A 15 -21.25 -25.62 25.95
C ARG A 15 -20.58 -24.29 25.58
N PHE A 16 -20.30 -23.45 26.58
CA PHE A 16 -19.68 -22.13 26.43
C PHE A 16 -18.50 -21.94 27.38
N CYS A 17 -17.52 -21.13 26.98
CA CYS A 17 -16.44 -20.68 27.86
C CYS A 17 -16.95 -19.61 28.82
N THR A 18 -16.91 -19.87 30.12
CA THR A 18 -17.36 -18.96 31.18
C THR A 18 -16.53 -17.67 31.30
N LYS A 19 -15.36 -17.58 30.66
CA LYS A 19 -14.51 -16.38 30.67
C LYS A 19 -14.62 -15.53 29.41
N CYS A 20 -14.67 -16.15 28.23
CA CYS A 20 -14.63 -15.43 26.95
C CYS A 20 -15.88 -15.62 26.07
N GLY A 21 -16.88 -16.35 26.55
CA GLY A 21 -18.16 -16.58 25.85
C GLY A 21 -18.06 -17.46 24.58
N LEU A 22 -16.91 -18.09 24.31
CA LEU A 22 -16.74 -18.93 23.11
C LEU A 22 -17.69 -20.14 23.19
N ASN A 23 -18.49 -20.35 22.15
CA ASN A 23 -19.28 -21.57 21.97
C ASN A 23 -18.41 -22.69 21.39
N PHE A 24 -18.25 -23.80 22.13
CA PHE A 24 -17.40 -24.91 21.70
C PHE A 24 -18.00 -25.74 20.57
N SER A 25 -19.33 -25.84 20.46
CA SER A 25 -19.99 -26.58 19.37
C SER A 25 -19.84 -25.84 18.04
N GLU A 26 -20.05 -24.53 18.06
CA GLU A 26 -19.86 -23.71 16.85
C GLU A 26 -18.40 -23.65 16.44
N TYR A 27 -17.47 -23.56 17.40
CA TYR A 27 -16.04 -23.57 17.13
C TYR A 27 -15.58 -24.88 16.48
N ARG A 28 -16.05 -26.04 17.00
CA ARG A 28 -15.76 -27.35 16.40
C ARG A 28 -16.36 -27.47 14.99
N ALA A 29 -17.58 -26.99 14.77
CA ALA A 29 -18.21 -27.00 13.45
C ALA A 29 -17.41 -26.19 12.42
N LYS A 30 -16.84 -25.03 12.80
CA LYS A 30 -15.95 -24.26 11.92
C LYS A 30 -14.62 -24.95 11.63
N GLN A 31 -14.17 -25.86 12.49
CA GLN A 31 -12.92 -26.61 12.32
C GLN A 31 -13.08 -27.91 11.53
N ALA A 32 -14.30 -28.43 11.42
CA ALA A 32 -14.62 -29.51 10.50
C ALA A 32 -14.58 -28.96 9.07
N GLY A 33 -13.37 -28.82 8.52
CA GLY A 33 -13.18 -28.59 7.09
C GLY A 33 -13.79 -29.72 6.26
N PRO A 34 -13.95 -29.54 4.94
CA PRO A 34 -14.62 -30.52 4.08
C PRO A 34 -14.00 -31.91 4.28
N ALA A 35 -14.85 -32.88 4.61
CA ALA A 35 -14.49 -34.29 4.70
C ALA A 35 -14.03 -34.72 3.29
N ALA A 36 -12.72 -34.81 3.13
CA ALA A 36 -12.13 -34.97 1.83
C ALA A 36 -11.94 -36.46 1.54
N ASP A 37 -12.54 -36.87 0.44
CA ASP A 37 -12.17 -38.08 -0.28
C ASP A 37 -10.67 -37.96 -0.57
N SER A 38 -9.87 -38.81 0.08
CA SER A 38 -8.44 -38.63 0.09
C SER A 38 -7.85 -39.04 -1.26
N GLU A 39 -7.67 -38.07 -2.15
CA GLU A 39 -6.96 -38.25 -3.41
C GLU A 39 -5.44 -38.30 -3.15
N PHE A 40 -4.68 -39.03 -3.99
CA PHE A 40 -3.23 -39.07 -3.85
C PHE A 40 -2.57 -37.95 -4.65
N CYS A 41 -1.47 -37.38 -4.12
CA CYS A 41 -0.75 -36.34 -4.83
C CYS A 41 -0.23 -36.83 -6.18
N TYR A 42 -0.46 -36.04 -7.23
CA TYR A 42 -0.01 -36.36 -8.60
C TYR A 42 1.51 -36.63 -8.72
N ARG A 43 2.36 -36.00 -7.90
CA ARG A 43 3.81 -36.25 -7.85
C ARG A 43 4.22 -37.28 -6.80
N HIS A 44 3.42 -37.44 -5.74
CA HIS A 44 3.71 -38.34 -4.64
C HIS A 44 2.52 -39.29 -4.42
N PRO A 45 2.48 -40.42 -5.13
CA PRO A 45 1.35 -41.35 -5.06
C PRO A 45 1.21 -42.04 -3.69
N LYS A 46 2.21 -41.92 -2.81
CA LYS A 46 2.17 -42.44 -1.44
C LYS A 46 1.58 -41.47 -0.41
N VAL A 47 1.31 -40.22 -0.81
CA VAL A 47 0.82 -39.17 0.09
C VAL A 47 -0.63 -38.87 -0.26
N SER A 48 -1.54 -39.21 0.66
CA SER A 48 -2.93 -38.80 0.57
C SER A 48 -3.06 -37.31 0.84
N THR A 49 -3.93 -36.63 0.11
CA THR A 49 -4.12 -35.20 0.21
C THR A 49 -5.56 -34.79 -0.03
N ASN A 50 -5.95 -33.74 0.68
CA ASN A 50 -7.26 -33.13 0.62
C ASN A 50 -7.19 -31.75 -0.05
N LEU A 51 -6.05 -31.42 -0.67
CA LEU A 51 -5.78 -30.15 -1.34
C LEU A 51 -5.70 -30.35 -2.84
N THR A 52 -6.37 -29.47 -3.59
CA THR A 52 -6.36 -29.46 -5.06
C THR A 52 -5.92 -28.08 -5.58
N CYS A 53 -5.31 -28.07 -6.77
CA CYS A 53 -4.90 -26.82 -7.39
C CYS A 53 -6.11 -26.07 -7.96
N GLY A 54 -6.36 -24.83 -7.52
CA GLY A 54 -7.49 -24.03 -8.02
C GLY A 54 -7.42 -23.59 -9.51
N ARG A 55 -6.43 -24.06 -10.29
CA ARG A 55 -6.30 -23.78 -11.73
C ARG A 55 -6.50 -25.01 -12.59
N CYS A 56 -5.95 -26.15 -12.19
CA CYS A 56 -6.01 -27.40 -12.96
C CYS A 56 -6.71 -28.54 -12.22
N ASN A 57 -7.21 -28.29 -11.00
CA ASN A 57 -7.92 -29.23 -10.12
C ASN A 57 -7.17 -30.52 -9.79
N LYS A 58 -5.85 -30.60 -10.04
CA LYS A 58 -5.04 -31.77 -9.68
C LYS A 58 -4.79 -31.83 -8.16
N PRO A 59 -4.80 -33.03 -7.54
CA PRO A 59 -4.44 -33.22 -6.13
C PRO A 59 -2.95 -32.94 -5.87
N VAL A 60 -2.68 -32.15 -4.84
CA VAL A 60 -1.35 -31.64 -4.48
C VAL A 60 -1.12 -31.77 -2.98
N CYS A 61 -0.01 -32.40 -2.56
CA CYS A 61 0.32 -32.50 -1.14
C CYS A 61 0.82 -31.17 -0.54
N THR A 62 0.83 -31.10 0.79
CA THR A 62 1.36 -29.95 1.56
C THR A 62 2.83 -29.63 1.26
N ASP A 63 3.60 -30.62 0.80
CA ASP A 63 5.01 -30.41 0.43
C ASP A 63 5.18 -29.85 -0.99
N CYS A 64 4.21 -30.12 -1.88
CA CYS A 64 4.23 -29.64 -3.26
C CYS A 64 3.43 -28.36 -3.48
N VAL A 65 2.56 -27.98 -2.53
CA VAL A 65 1.66 -26.85 -2.69
C VAL A 65 2.44 -25.54 -2.69
N ILE A 66 2.08 -24.65 -3.62
CA ILE A 66 2.59 -23.29 -3.68
C ILE A 66 1.44 -22.36 -3.35
N ILE A 67 1.54 -21.63 -2.24
CA ILE A 67 0.53 -20.64 -1.84
C ILE A 67 0.76 -19.38 -2.69
N GLY A 68 -0.09 -19.19 -3.70
CA GLY A 68 -0.10 -17.97 -4.51
C GLY A 68 -1.09 -16.93 -3.96
N PRO A 69 -1.07 -15.70 -4.49
CA PRO A 69 -2.01 -14.64 -4.09
C PRO A 69 -3.48 -14.98 -4.35
N ALA A 70 -3.74 -15.93 -5.26
CA ALA A 70 -5.07 -16.42 -5.60
C ALA A 70 -5.32 -17.85 -5.10
N GLY A 71 -4.64 -18.28 -4.03
CA GLY A 71 -4.84 -19.57 -3.38
C GLY A 71 -3.82 -20.67 -3.77
N PRO A 72 -4.10 -21.95 -3.42
CA PRO A 72 -3.18 -23.06 -3.62
C PRO A 72 -2.97 -23.39 -5.10
N ARG A 73 -1.71 -23.48 -5.52
CA ARG A 73 -1.28 -23.79 -6.89
C ARG A 73 -0.33 -24.98 -6.92
N CYS A 74 -0.39 -25.77 -7.99
CA CYS A 74 0.60 -26.81 -8.26
C CYS A 74 1.88 -26.20 -8.87
N PRO A 75 3.03 -26.90 -8.78
CA PRO A 75 4.31 -26.41 -9.28
C PRO A 75 4.30 -26.10 -10.79
N ASP A 76 3.54 -26.85 -11.58
CA ASP A 76 3.45 -26.64 -13.03
C ASP A 76 2.70 -25.34 -13.35
N CYS A 77 1.57 -25.10 -12.68
CA CYS A 77 0.78 -23.88 -12.87
C CYS A 77 1.43 -22.63 -12.27
N SER A 78 2.32 -22.78 -11.28
CA SER A 78 3.06 -21.66 -10.67
C SER A 78 4.17 -21.13 -11.58
N LYS A 79 4.84 -22.03 -12.32
CA LYS A 79 5.96 -21.67 -13.20
C LYS A 79 5.55 -20.81 -14.39
N SER A 80 4.27 -20.84 -14.80
CA SER A 80 3.75 -20.00 -15.90
C SER A 80 3.53 -18.53 -15.50
N THR A 81 4.11 -18.06 -14.40
CA THR A 81 4.01 -16.65 -14.01
C THR A 81 4.86 -15.87 -15.00
N THR A 82 4.17 -15.13 -15.87
CA THR A 82 4.80 -14.27 -16.86
C THR A 82 5.83 -13.38 -16.15
N PRO A 83 7.08 -13.30 -16.64
CA PRO A 83 8.07 -12.44 -16.03
C PRO A 83 7.49 -11.03 -16.02
N PHE A 84 7.38 -10.43 -14.84
CA PHE A 84 7.07 -9.02 -14.71
C PHE A 84 8.16 -8.29 -15.50
N ARG A 85 7.81 -7.78 -16.69
CA ARG A 85 8.70 -7.01 -17.55
C ARG A 85 8.51 -5.54 -17.21
N PRO A 86 9.25 -4.96 -16.24
CA PRO A 86 9.17 -3.53 -15.95
C PRO A 86 9.62 -2.66 -17.14
N ALA A 87 10.12 -3.28 -18.22
CA ALA A 87 10.50 -2.62 -19.47
C ALA A 87 9.38 -1.76 -20.07
N ALA A 88 8.09 -2.07 -19.82
CA ALA A 88 6.98 -1.23 -20.26
C ALA A 88 6.95 0.16 -19.58
N VAL A 89 7.46 0.28 -18.35
CA VAL A 89 7.53 1.56 -17.61
C VAL A 89 8.83 2.33 -17.93
N GLY A 90 9.89 1.62 -18.35
CA GLY A 90 11.18 2.23 -18.66
C GLY A 90 11.23 3.05 -19.96
N LEU A 91 10.31 2.80 -20.91
CA LEU A 91 10.28 3.53 -22.19
C LEU A 91 9.75 4.96 -22.03
N GLU A 92 8.75 5.15 -21.16
CA GLU A 92 8.18 6.47 -20.86
C GLU A 92 9.14 7.33 -20.03
N ALA A 93 9.86 6.71 -19.06
CA ALA A 93 10.92 7.40 -18.33
C ALA A 93 12.07 7.85 -19.25
N LYS A 94 12.43 7.06 -20.26
CA LYS A 94 13.47 7.43 -21.25
C LYS A 94 13.03 8.54 -22.20
N ARG A 95 11.74 8.64 -22.54
CA ARG A 95 11.19 9.76 -23.34
C ARG A 95 11.23 11.08 -22.55
N MET A 96 10.88 11.06 -21.27
CA MET A 96 11.01 12.22 -20.36
C MET A 96 12.48 12.61 -20.12
N ALA A 97 13.39 11.65 -19.95
CA ALA A 97 14.82 11.96 -19.78
C ALA A 97 15.44 12.61 -21.02
N ARG A 98 14.99 12.22 -22.23
CA ARG A 98 15.46 12.83 -23.49
C ARG A 98 14.96 14.26 -23.68
N SER A 99 13.77 14.62 -23.20
CA SER A 99 13.25 15.99 -23.30
C SER A 99 13.92 16.96 -22.32
N VAL A 100 14.40 16.47 -21.17
CA VAL A 100 15.22 17.26 -20.23
C VAL A 100 16.64 17.46 -20.75
N THR A 101 17.22 16.47 -21.44
CA THR A 101 18.62 16.55 -21.91
C THR A 101 18.77 17.26 -23.26
N SER A 102 17.72 17.36 -24.09
CA SER A 102 17.77 18.04 -25.41
C SER A 102 17.55 19.55 -25.37
N ARG A 103 17.20 20.10 -24.20
CA ARG A 103 17.12 21.54 -23.98
C ARG A 103 18.55 22.01 -23.69
N GLY A 104 19.30 22.26 -24.78
CA GLY A 104 20.70 22.68 -24.76
C GLY A 104 20.97 23.95 -23.95
N PRO A 105 22.17 24.56 -24.04
CA PRO A 105 22.57 25.71 -23.20
C PRO A 105 21.57 26.88 -23.18
N PHE A 106 20.73 26.97 -24.21
CA PHE A 106 19.60 27.89 -24.31
C PHE A 106 18.54 27.72 -23.22
N ALA A 107 18.26 26.50 -22.75
CA ALA A 107 17.23 26.25 -21.72
C ALA A 107 17.61 26.88 -20.37
N TRP A 108 18.86 26.67 -19.97
CA TRP A 108 19.46 27.34 -18.83
C TRP A 108 19.46 28.86 -19.02
N TYR A 109 19.79 29.34 -20.23
CA TYR A 109 19.77 30.77 -20.57
C TYR A 109 18.37 31.39 -20.43
N TYR A 110 17.31 30.70 -20.91
CA TYR A 110 15.92 31.14 -20.75
C TYR A 110 15.47 31.14 -19.28
N ILE A 111 15.87 30.14 -18.49
CA ILE A 111 15.57 30.08 -17.05
C ILE A 111 16.24 31.26 -16.32
N LEU A 112 17.52 31.55 -16.61
CA LEU A 112 18.21 32.71 -16.04
C LEU A 112 17.54 34.04 -16.44
N ILE A 113 17.20 34.21 -17.72
CA ILE A 113 16.49 35.41 -18.21
C ILE A 113 15.17 35.58 -17.46
N ILE A 114 14.38 34.52 -17.29
CA ILE A 114 13.10 34.58 -16.57
C ILE A 114 13.31 34.99 -15.12
N ILE A 115 14.33 34.45 -14.44
CA ILE A 115 14.65 34.82 -13.05
C ILE A 115 15.08 36.28 -12.94
N VAL A 116 15.87 36.80 -13.88
CA VAL A 116 16.31 38.21 -13.88
C VAL A 116 15.14 39.14 -14.17
N VAL A 117 14.28 38.81 -15.15
CA VAL A 117 13.10 39.61 -15.49
C VAL A 117 12.09 39.61 -14.33
N LEU A 118 11.73 38.44 -13.81
CA LEU A 118 10.79 38.33 -12.69
C LEU A 118 11.38 38.93 -11.41
N GLY A 119 12.63 38.61 -11.06
CA GLY A 119 13.31 39.14 -9.88
C GLY A 119 13.52 40.65 -9.95
N GLY A 120 13.82 41.19 -11.13
CA GLY A 120 13.89 42.63 -11.39
C GLY A 120 12.54 43.32 -11.22
N PHE A 121 11.46 42.69 -11.71
CA PHE A 121 10.10 43.16 -11.50
C PHE A 121 9.70 43.16 -10.01
N LEU A 122 10.05 42.12 -9.25
CA LEU A 122 9.80 42.09 -7.80
C LEU A 122 10.59 43.18 -7.05
N ARG A 123 11.85 43.45 -7.43
CA ARG A 123 12.64 44.56 -6.85
C ARG A 123 12.06 45.93 -7.18
N GLY A 124 11.53 46.12 -8.39
CA GLY A 124 10.84 47.36 -8.79
C GLY A 124 9.55 47.63 -8.02
N CYS A 125 8.79 46.58 -7.68
CA CYS A 125 7.59 46.73 -6.85
C CYS A 125 7.91 47.16 -5.42
N THR A 126 9.06 46.76 -4.86
CA THR A 126 9.42 47.16 -3.49
C THR A 126 9.80 48.64 -3.36
N SER A 127 10.31 49.28 -4.42
CA SER A 127 10.64 50.72 -4.39
C SER A 127 9.43 51.65 -4.51
N ILE A 128 8.33 51.19 -5.12
CA ILE A 128 7.09 51.99 -5.26
C ILE A 128 6.32 52.05 -3.93
N PHE A 129 6.39 50.99 -3.12
CA PHE A 129 5.66 50.92 -1.86
C PHE A 129 6.28 51.71 -0.70
N THR A 130 7.58 52.03 -0.76
CA THR A 130 8.25 52.81 0.30
C THR A 130 7.93 54.31 0.27
N HIS A 131 7.35 54.83 -0.81
CA HIS A 131 7.01 56.27 -0.91
C HIS A 131 5.61 56.63 -0.39
N ASN A 132 4.85 55.65 0.14
CA ASN A 132 3.47 55.87 0.60
C ASN A 132 3.21 55.32 2.02
N GLN A 133 4.15 55.53 2.95
CA GLN A 133 3.82 55.47 4.38
C GLN A 133 3.39 56.86 4.87
N PRO A 134 2.13 57.09 5.26
CA PRO A 134 1.73 58.29 5.97
C PRO A 134 2.35 58.30 7.37
N SER A 135 3.05 59.39 7.71
CA SER A 135 3.72 59.61 8.98
C SER A 135 2.79 59.41 10.19
N SER A 136 3.10 58.42 11.03
CA SER A 136 2.37 58.05 12.25
C SER A 136 2.41 59.09 13.39
N SER A 137 3.03 60.26 13.18
CA SER A 137 3.19 61.30 14.21
C SER A 137 1.94 62.16 14.46
N ASN A 138 0.93 62.15 13.56
CA ASN A 138 -0.25 63.02 13.67
C ASN A 138 -1.46 62.41 14.38
N GLN A 139 -1.41 61.12 14.78
CA GLN A 139 -2.54 60.46 15.46
C GLN A 139 -2.49 60.60 17.00
N VAL A 140 -1.33 60.93 17.59
CA VAL A 140 -1.21 61.10 19.05
C VAL A 140 -1.75 62.46 19.51
N LYS A 141 -1.59 63.54 18.72
CA LYS A 141 -2.04 64.89 19.11
C LYS A 141 -3.56 65.08 19.17
N LYS A 142 -4.37 64.27 18.48
CA LYS A 142 -5.83 64.45 18.44
C LYS A 142 -6.59 63.83 19.61
N LYS A 143 -5.96 63.00 20.44
CA LYS A 143 -6.62 62.35 21.59
C LYS A 143 -6.56 63.13 22.90
N THR A 144 -5.73 64.18 23.00
CA THR A 144 -5.52 64.93 24.26
C THR A 144 -6.33 66.23 24.38
N THR A 145 -7.07 66.65 23.36
CA THR A 145 -7.86 67.91 23.37
C THR A 145 -9.37 67.69 23.40
N LYS A 146 -9.83 66.58 23.99
CA LYS A 146 -11.25 66.33 24.21
C LYS A 146 -11.47 65.70 25.59
N SER A 147 -11.13 66.47 26.62
CA SER A 147 -11.66 66.36 27.97
C SER A 147 -12.10 67.74 28.42
#